data_AF-A0A7K5DPY6-F1
#
_entry.id   AF-A0A7K5DPY6-F1
#
_cell.length_a   1.000
_cell.length_b   1.000
_cell.length_c   1.000
_cell.angle_alpha   90.00
_cell.angle_beta   90.00
_cell.angle_gamma   90.00
#
_symmetry.space_group_name_H-M   'P 1'
#
loop_
_entity.id
_entity.type
_entity.pdbx_description
1 polymer ?
#
loop_
_entity_poly.entity_id
_entity_poly.type
_entity_poly.pdbx_seq_one_letter_code
_entity_poly.pdbx_strand_id
1 'polypeptide(L)'
;VRPDLYLHYVQACQKLGQPEKPFIAHALQEADKNDEICTKGITLRIAGNNQPVPLWRVTDDDLGVLASVLCHAAFVKGLDLAYNVLTDAGAKTMATFLQENSSLRYLNLMFNDIGTSGAELIAGALHRNKSLVHMRMTGNKIGNQGGMFFAAMLQRNSTLEKLDLGDCDLGLQCLIAIATALIQNKSLRAINLNRPLLYSQEEETTVHIAQMLKYNPSLVELHLSKHEMKNFGVERLCEALYENSSLRYLDLSCNKITSDGVKFLGELLKHNQSLVILDLNANRIEDAGAMYLSEALSLGNRTLQALSVVNCSISGKGLRALSNAIKSNVILSYIYIWGNIFDEDACMSFSELIQMGRLKPNCTDVTPYEVDGQAQLAELSHGLQKEYYWAPGHRVVADSAANTSLALVDVSEY
;
A
#
# COMPACT_ATOMS: atom_id res chain seq x y z
N VAL A 1 -33.87 12.60 -11.33
CA VAL A 1 -33.83 13.43 -10.10
C VAL A 1 -32.43 13.32 -9.55
N ARG A 2 -31.74 14.43 -9.30
CA ARG A 2 -30.43 14.35 -8.63
C ARG A 2 -30.66 13.76 -7.23
N PRO A 3 -29.88 12.75 -6.83
CA PRO A 3 -29.88 12.33 -5.43
C PRO A 3 -29.49 13.52 -4.56
N ASP A 4 -30.15 13.67 -3.40
CA ASP A 4 -29.84 14.69 -2.41
C ASP A 4 -29.43 13.96 -1.11
N LEU A 5 -28.15 13.64 -1.01
CA LEU A 5 -27.58 12.93 0.12
C LEU A 5 -27.72 13.75 1.41
N TYR A 6 -27.52 15.06 1.33
CA TYR A 6 -27.64 15.94 2.47
C TYR A 6 -29.07 15.95 3.02
N LEU A 7 -30.09 16.10 2.18
CA LEU A 7 -31.49 16.06 2.61
C LEU A 7 -31.84 14.73 3.26
N HIS A 8 -31.44 13.61 2.66
CA HIS A 8 -31.67 12.29 3.24
C HIS A 8 -30.93 12.11 4.58
N TYR A 9 -29.73 12.69 4.73
CA TYR A 9 -29.00 12.69 5.98
C TYR A 9 -29.70 13.48 7.08
N VAL A 10 -30.18 14.68 6.78
CA VAL A 10 -30.98 15.49 7.73
C VAL A 10 -32.22 14.72 8.19
N GLN A 11 -32.94 14.09 7.25
CA GLN A 11 -34.11 13.27 7.56
C GLN A 11 -33.75 12.03 8.41
N ALA A 12 -32.62 11.37 8.11
CA ALA A 12 -32.15 10.22 8.87
C ALA A 12 -31.73 10.61 10.30
N CYS A 13 -31.01 11.74 10.47
CA CYS A 13 -30.69 12.32 11.76
C CYS A 13 -31.95 12.56 12.60
N GLN A 14 -32.96 13.22 12.03
CA GLN A 14 -34.24 13.47 12.70
C GLN A 14 -34.96 12.17 13.09
N LYS A 15 -35.02 11.19 12.18
CA LYS A 15 -35.68 9.90 12.41
C LYS A 15 -34.99 9.07 13.49
N LEU A 16 -33.66 9.12 13.54
CA LEU A 16 -32.84 8.35 14.48
C LEU A 16 -32.55 9.10 15.78
N GLY A 17 -33.02 10.35 15.93
CA GLY A 17 -32.76 11.18 17.10
C GLY A 17 -31.30 11.56 17.28
N GLN A 18 -30.53 11.58 16.19
CA GLN A 18 -29.10 11.89 16.18
C GLN A 18 -28.88 13.34 15.71
N PRO A 19 -28.00 14.11 16.36
CA PRO A 19 -27.70 15.48 15.92
C PRO A 19 -26.93 15.45 14.60
N GLU A 20 -27.24 16.41 13.72
CA GLU A 20 -26.47 16.61 12.50
C GLU A 20 -25.01 16.97 12.83
N LYS A 21 -24.06 16.30 12.18
CA LYS A 21 -22.64 16.61 12.28
C LYS A 21 -22.24 17.53 11.13
N PRO A 22 -21.73 18.75 11.41
CA PRO A 22 -21.40 19.72 10.35
C PRO A 22 -20.43 19.19 9.30
N PHE A 23 -19.43 18.39 9.69
CA PHE A 23 -18.44 17.86 8.76
C PHE A 23 -19.00 16.77 7.82
N ILE A 24 -19.90 15.92 8.32
CA ILE A 24 -20.61 14.93 7.51
C ILE A 24 -21.55 15.65 6.55
N ALA A 25 -22.33 16.60 7.06
CA ALA A 25 -23.21 17.44 6.25
C ALA A 25 -22.45 18.14 5.12
N HIS A 26 -21.29 18.73 5.43
CA HIS A 26 -20.45 19.37 4.42
C HIS A 26 -19.97 18.40 3.34
N ALA A 27 -19.47 17.22 3.73
CA ALA A 27 -19.02 16.21 2.77
C ALA A 27 -20.16 15.73 1.85
N LEU A 28 -21.37 15.57 2.38
CA LEU A 28 -22.56 15.20 1.60
C LEU A 28 -23.00 16.32 0.66
N GLN A 29 -22.96 17.57 1.10
CA GLN A 29 -23.29 18.73 0.25
C GLN A 29 -22.28 18.91 -0.89
N GLU A 30 -20.98 18.72 -0.63
CA GLU A 30 -19.96 18.74 -1.69
C GLU A 30 -20.15 17.57 -2.65
N ALA A 31 -20.53 16.39 -2.15
CA ALA A 31 -20.89 15.26 -2.99
C ALA A 31 -22.09 15.59 -3.90
N ASP A 32 -23.17 16.19 -3.36
CA ASP A 32 -24.38 16.54 -4.12
C ASP A 32 -24.14 17.59 -5.23
N LYS A 33 -23.08 18.40 -5.10
CA LYS A 33 -22.64 19.36 -6.12
C LYS A 33 -21.84 18.70 -7.26
N ASN A 34 -21.38 17.47 -7.09
CA ASN A 34 -20.51 16.81 -8.06
C ASN A 34 -21.31 16.38 -9.30
N ASP A 35 -21.02 17.01 -10.44
CA ASP A 35 -21.69 16.73 -11.71
C ASP A 35 -21.42 15.31 -12.23
N GLU A 36 -20.36 14.63 -11.76
CA GLU A 36 -19.98 13.27 -12.15
C GLU A 36 -20.80 12.16 -11.49
N ILE A 37 -21.68 12.49 -10.53
CA ILE A 37 -22.60 11.54 -9.85
C ILE A 37 -23.34 10.68 -10.87
N CYS A 38 -23.75 11.26 -12.01
CA CYS A 38 -24.56 10.58 -13.01
C CYS A 38 -23.75 9.72 -14.00
N THR A 39 -22.41 9.80 -14.02
CA THR A 39 -21.59 9.17 -15.07
C THR A 39 -20.66 8.08 -14.57
N LYS A 40 -19.99 8.26 -13.42
CA LYS A 40 -18.95 7.32 -12.94
C LYS A 40 -19.14 6.85 -11.50
N GLY A 41 -20.07 7.48 -10.77
CA GLY A 41 -20.19 7.33 -9.34
C GLY A 41 -19.13 8.15 -8.59
N ILE A 42 -19.21 8.18 -7.27
CA ILE A 42 -18.34 9.02 -6.43
C ILE A 42 -17.80 8.27 -5.22
N THR A 43 -16.70 8.78 -4.67
CA THR A 43 -16.15 8.41 -3.37
C THR A 43 -16.46 9.49 -2.35
N LEU A 44 -17.24 9.15 -1.32
CA LEU A 44 -17.41 10.04 -0.17
C LEU A 44 -16.19 9.96 0.73
N ARG A 45 -15.48 11.09 0.88
CA ARG A 45 -14.32 11.22 1.76
C ARG A 45 -14.69 11.90 3.07
N ILE A 46 -14.86 11.09 4.10
CA ILE A 46 -15.20 11.52 5.48
C ILE A 46 -14.12 11.03 6.45
N ALA A 47 -12.84 11.16 6.06
CA ALA A 47 -11.71 10.79 6.88
C ALA A 47 -11.48 11.80 8.02
N GLY A 48 -11.18 11.32 9.22
CA GLY A 48 -11.01 12.16 10.41
C GLY A 48 -9.73 13.00 10.40
N ASN A 49 -8.76 12.70 9.54
CA ASN A 49 -7.51 13.45 9.42
C ASN A 49 -7.57 14.62 8.40
N ASN A 50 -8.74 14.91 7.82
CA ASN A 50 -8.89 15.91 6.77
C ASN A 50 -9.09 17.36 7.26
N GLN A 51 -8.84 17.72 8.53
CA GLN A 51 -9.25 19.04 9.05
C GLN A 51 -8.18 19.76 9.88
N PRO A 52 -8.05 21.10 9.75
CA PRO A 52 -7.15 21.93 10.56
C PRO A 52 -7.55 22.04 12.03
N VAL A 53 -8.76 21.58 12.41
CA VAL A 53 -9.22 21.54 13.80
C VAL A 53 -9.58 20.09 14.18
N PRO A 54 -8.88 19.47 15.16
CA PRO A 54 -8.88 18.01 15.39
C PRO A 54 -10.12 17.42 16.11
N LEU A 55 -11.24 18.15 16.19
CA LEU A 55 -12.31 17.78 17.14
C LEU A 55 -13.39 16.83 16.60
N TRP A 56 -13.54 16.68 15.29
CA TRP A 56 -14.67 15.94 14.73
C TRP A 56 -14.21 14.59 14.15
N ARG A 57 -14.81 13.50 14.64
CA ARG A 57 -14.57 12.12 14.23
C ARG A 57 -15.92 11.42 14.07
N VAL A 58 -16.06 10.56 13.06
CA VAL A 58 -17.24 9.71 12.87
C VAL A 58 -17.26 8.65 13.97
N THR A 59 -18.36 8.58 14.73
CA THR A 59 -18.64 7.54 15.72
C THR A 59 -19.49 6.41 15.12
N ASP A 60 -19.70 5.32 15.87
CA ASP A 60 -20.56 4.21 15.44
C ASP A 60 -22.01 4.64 15.16
N ASP A 61 -22.54 5.57 15.97
CA ASP A 61 -23.88 6.14 15.79
C ASP A 61 -23.97 6.96 14.50
N ASP A 62 -22.97 7.81 14.24
CA ASP A 62 -22.88 8.60 13.01
C ASP A 62 -22.82 7.68 11.78
N LEU A 63 -22.08 6.57 11.87
CA LEU A 63 -22.02 5.56 10.82
C LEU A 63 -23.38 4.87 10.60
N GLY A 64 -24.15 4.64 11.67
CA GLY A 64 -25.53 4.14 11.58
C GLY A 64 -26.42 5.04 10.72
N VAL A 65 -26.35 6.35 10.96
CA VAL A 65 -27.08 7.34 10.14
C VAL A 65 -26.59 7.29 8.69
N LEU A 66 -25.28 7.36 8.47
CA LEU A 66 -24.67 7.32 7.13
C LEU A 66 -25.06 6.07 6.35
N ALA A 67 -24.95 4.88 6.96
CA ALA A 67 -25.30 3.62 6.30
C ALA A 67 -26.76 3.59 5.85
N SER A 68 -27.68 4.16 6.63
CA SER A 68 -29.10 4.23 6.27
C SER A 68 -29.36 5.11 5.03
N VAL A 69 -28.60 6.19 4.88
CA VAL A 69 -28.65 7.08 3.71
C VAL A 69 -28.03 6.39 2.50
N LEU A 70 -26.85 5.79 2.69
CA LEU A 70 -26.05 5.22 1.60
C LEU A 70 -26.62 3.91 1.05
N CYS A 71 -27.47 3.19 1.79
CA CYS A 71 -28.05 1.92 1.34
C CYS A 71 -28.81 2.07 0.00
N HIS A 72 -29.39 3.25 -0.24
CA HIS A 72 -30.13 3.58 -1.46
C HIS A 72 -29.31 4.41 -2.47
N ALA A 73 -28.06 4.74 -2.16
CA ALA A 73 -27.21 5.62 -2.95
C ALA A 73 -26.29 4.82 -3.88
N ALA A 74 -26.87 4.16 -4.89
CA ALA A 74 -26.12 3.27 -5.79
C ALA A 74 -24.99 3.95 -6.60
N PHE A 75 -24.99 5.28 -6.68
CA PHE A 75 -23.94 6.10 -7.29
C PHE A 75 -22.73 6.31 -6.37
N VAL A 76 -22.85 6.06 -5.07
CA VAL A 76 -21.70 6.06 -4.16
C VAL A 76 -20.97 4.73 -4.35
N LYS A 77 -19.76 4.82 -4.88
CA LYS A 77 -18.87 3.68 -5.21
C LYS A 77 -17.72 3.56 -4.23
N GLY A 78 -17.33 4.64 -3.58
CA GLY A 78 -16.31 4.63 -2.54
C GLY A 78 -16.76 5.28 -1.25
N LEU A 79 -16.25 4.77 -0.13
CA LEU A 79 -16.46 5.35 1.19
C LEU A 79 -15.13 5.33 1.95
N ASP A 80 -14.63 6.51 2.27
CA ASP A 80 -13.43 6.70 3.08
C ASP A 80 -13.80 7.25 4.47
N LEU A 81 -13.57 6.41 5.47
CA LEU A 81 -13.80 6.67 6.89
C LEU A 81 -12.51 6.49 7.69
N ALA A 82 -11.34 6.66 7.06
CA ALA A 82 -10.06 6.52 7.74
C ALA A 82 -9.91 7.53 8.91
N TYR A 83 -9.09 7.18 9.90
CA TYR A 83 -8.75 8.04 11.04
C TYR A 83 -9.97 8.53 11.86
N ASN A 84 -11.02 7.71 11.95
CA ASN A 84 -12.21 7.95 12.77
C ASN A 84 -12.16 7.12 14.07
N VAL A 85 -13.27 7.05 14.81
CA VAL A 85 -13.36 6.33 16.09
C VAL A 85 -14.37 5.18 16.01
N LEU A 86 -14.43 4.51 14.87
CA LEU A 86 -15.32 3.36 14.68
C LEU A 86 -14.80 2.16 15.49
N THR A 87 -15.70 1.51 16.22
CA THR A 87 -15.40 0.32 17.02
C THR A 87 -15.98 -0.94 16.37
N ASP A 88 -15.95 -2.07 17.09
CA ASP A 88 -16.67 -3.29 16.68
C ASP A 88 -18.17 -3.06 16.43
N ALA A 89 -18.81 -2.09 17.11
CA ALA A 89 -20.20 -1.74 16.86
C ALA A 89 -20.39 -1.07 15.48
N GLY A 90 -19.51 -0.14 15.11
CA GLY A 90 -19.48 0.44 13.77
C GLY A 90 -19.15 -0.59 12.69
N ALA A 91 -18.22 -1.51 12.98
CA ALA A 91 -17.91 -2.62 12.09
C ALA A 91 -19.12 -3.55 11.84
N LYS A 92 -19.96 -3.78 12.87
CA LYS A 92 -21.24 -4.49 12.71
C LYS A 92 -22.18 -3.76 11.75
N THR A 93 -22.36 -2.46 11.93
CA THR A 93 -23.18 -1.63 11.04
C THR A 93 -22.65 -1.70 9.60
N MET A 94 -21.33 -1.59 9.42
CA MET A 94 -20.69 -1.71 8.11
C MET A 94 -20.87 -3.10 7.50
N ALA A 95 -20.76 -4.17 8.30
CA ALA A 95 -20.99 -5.53 7.84
C ALA A 95 -22.42 -5.75 7.33
N THR A 96 -23.43 -5.24 8.05
CA THR A 96 -24.82 -5.24 7.59
C THR A 96 -24.97 -4.44 6.29
N PHE A 97 -24.40 -3.24 6.25
CA PHE A 97 -24.40 -2.42 5.04
C PHE A 97 -23.78 -3.14 3.85
N LEU A 98 -22.64 -3.82 4.00
CA LEU A 98 -21.97 -4.57 2.95
C LEU A 98 -22.76 -5.82 2.49
N GLN A 99 -23.66 -6.35 3.30
CA GLN A 99 -24.52 -7.47 2.91
C GLN A 99 -25.69 -7.01 2.03
N GLU A 100 -26.21 -5.81 2.28
CA GLU A 100 -27.35 -5.24 1.56
C GLU A 100 -26.92 -4.42 0.35
N ASN A 101 -25.79 -3.71 0.47
CA ASN A 101 -25.27 -2.85 -0.57
C ASN A 101 -24.53 -3.67 -1.65
N SER A 102 -24.90 -3.41 -2.90
CA SER A 102 -24.31 -4.05 -4.09
C SER A 102 -23.57 -3.06 -5.00
N SER A 103 -23.39 -1.81 -4.57
CA SER A 103 -22.78 -0.75 -5.37
C SER A 103 -21.36 -0.37 -4.95
N LEU A 104 -21.03 -0.50 -3.66
CA LEU A 104 -19.77 -0.05 -3.09
C LEU A 104 -18.62 -0.92 -3.62
N ARG A 105 -17.61 -0.27 -4.19
CA ARG A 105 -16.40 -0.84 -4.77
C ARG A 105 -15.18 -0.60 -3.89
N TYR A 106 -15.12 0.53 -3.19
CA TYR A 106 -14.00 0.94 -2.34
C TYR A 106 -14.47 1.24 -0.91
N LEU A 107 -13.77 0.68 0.07
CA LEU A 107 -14.02 0.94 1.49
C LEU A 107 -12.70 1.13 2.23
N ASN A 108 -12.54 2.27 2.87
CA ASN A 108 -11.38 2.59 3.69
C ASN A 108 -11.79 2.82 5.15
N LEU A 109 -11.32 1.94 6.03
CA LEU A 109 -11.54 1.96 7.47
C LEU A 109 -10.21 2.09 8.24
N MET A 110 -9.13 2.54 7.60
CA MET A 110 -7.81 2.64 8.25
C MET A 110 -7.85 3.46 9.55
N PHE A 111 -7.02 3.11 10.52
CA PHE A 111 -6.84 3.83 11.79
C PHE A 111 -8.15 4.16 12.50
N ASN A 112 -8.99 3.15 12.68
CA ASN A 112 -10.13 3.16 13.59
C ASN A 112 -9.83 2.25 14.80
N ASP A 113 -10.81 1.96 15.65
CA ASP A 113 -10.68 1.06 16.81
C ASP A 113 -11.43 -0.25 16.59
N ILE A 114 -11.35 -0.80 15.36
CA ILE A 114 -11.97 -2.09 15.02
C ILE A 114 -11.09 -3.22 15.54
N GLY A 115 -11.66 -4.04 16.40
CA GLY A 115 -11.00 -5.20 17.00
C GLY A 115 -11.31 -6.49 16.28
N THR A 116 -11.08 -7.60 16.98
CA THR A 116 -11.29 -8.95 16.45
C THR A 116 -12.74 -9.24 16.09
N SER A 117 -13.70 -8.81 16.92
CA SER A 117 -15.13 -9.09 16.69
C SER A 117 -15.66 -8.32 15.49
N GLY A 118 -15.22 -7.06 15.32
CA GLY A 118 -15.56 -6.28 14.13
C GLY A 118 -14.97 -6.87 12.85
N ALA A 119 -13.72 -7.35 12.92
CA ALA A 119 -13.08 -8.06 11.81
C ALA A 119 -13.82 -9.35 11.42
N GLU A 120 -14.31 -10.12 12.39
CA GLU A 120 -15.16 -11.30 12.13
C GLU A 120 -16.40 -10.93 11.31
N LEU A 121 -17.12 -9.90 11.73
CA LEU A 121 -18.36 -9.46 11.10
C LEU A 121 -18.12 -8.96 9.68
N ILE A 122 -17.09 -8.13 9.50
CA ILE A 122 -16.68 -7.60 8.20
C ILE A 122 -16.26 -8.74 7.26
N ALA A 123 -15.33 -9.60 7.70
CA ALA A 123 -14.89 -10.74 6.91
C ALA A 123 -16.06 -11.65 6.55
N GLY A 124 -16.97 -11.91 7.51
CA GLY A 124 -18.22 -12.65 7.31
C GLY A 124 -19.12 -12.05 6.23
N ALA A 125 -19.34 -10.73 6.23
CA ALA A 125 -20.08 -10.03 5.17
C ALA A 125 -19.42 -10.19 3.80
N LEU A 126 -18.08 -10.08 3.75
CA LEU A 126 -17.31 -10.19 2.52
C LEU A 126 -17.29 -11.60 1.91
N HIS A 127 -17.64 -12.66 2.65
CA HIS A 127 -17.76 -14.00 2.07
C HIS A 127 -18.71 -14.04 0.86
N ARG A 128 -19.77 -13.23 0.89
CA ARG A 128 -20.81 -13.20 -0.15
C ARG A 128 -20.90 -11.87 -0.89
N ASN A 129 -20.30 -10.80 -0.38
CA ASN A 129 -20.30 -9.53 -1.08
C ASN A 129 -19.64 -9.68 -2.47
N LYS A 130 -20.35 -9.20 -3.50
CA LYS A 130 -19.93 -9.27 -4.92
C LYS A 130 -19.67 -7.89 -5.53
N SER A 131 -19.62 -6.85 -4.71
CA SER A 131 -19.40 -5.48 -5.16
C SER A 131 -18.02 -4.94 -4.79
N LEU A 132 -17.56 -5.20 -3.57
CA LEU A 132 -16.35 -4.59 -3.02
C LEU A 132 -15.09 -5.18 -3.66
N VAL A 133 -14.27 -4.29 -4.23
CA VAL A 133 -13.05 -4.61 -4.98
C VAL A 133 -11.81 -4.23 -4.17
N HIS A 134 -11.88 -3.13 -3.41
CA HIS A 134 -10.77 -2.67 -2.58
C HIS A 134 -11.21 -2.38 -1.14
N MET A 135 -10.54 -3.02 -0.19
CA MET A 135 -10.73 -2.80 1.23
C MET A 135 -9.43 -2.41 1.92
N ARG A 136 -9.50 -1.40 2.78
CA ARG A 136 -8.40 -0.98 3.64
C ARG A 136 -8.78 -0.99 5.11
N MET A 137 -7.96 -1.65 5.92
CA MET A 137 -8.15 -1.77 7.37
C MET A 137 -6.88 -1.48 8.17
N THR A 138 -5.84 -0.93 7.56
CA THR A 138 -4.54 -0.66 8.20
C THR A 138 -4.70 0.02 9.56
N GLY A 139 -3.94 -0.40 10.57
CA GLY A 139 -3.96 0.26 11.89
C GLY A 139 -5.17 -0.07 12.75
N ASN A 140 -5.97 -1.09 12.41
CA ASN A 140 -7.03 -1.63 13.26
C ASN A 140 -6.52 -2.89 13.98
N LYS A 141 -6.74 -3.01 15.28
CA LYS A 141 -6.20 -4.10 16.13
C LYS A 141 -6.99 -5.40 15.99
N ILE A 142 -7.14 -5.90 14.78
CA ILE A 142 -7.93 -7.11 14.50
C ILE A 142 -7.29 -8.38 15.09
N GLY A 143 -5.95 -8.35 15.25
CA GLY A 143 -5.18 -9.42 15.88
C GLY A 143 -5.10 -10.68 15.03
N ASN A 144 -4.39 -11.69 15.54
CA ASN A 144 -4.23 -12.98 14.86
C ASN A 144 -5.58 -13.65 14.55
N GLN A 145 -6.56 -13.59 15.46
CA GLN A 145 -7.89 -14.17 15.22
C GLN A 145 -8.67 -13.43 14.13
N GLY A 146 -8.61 -12.10 14.10
CA GLY A 146 -9.18 -11.30 13.01
C GLY A 146 -8.59 -11.66 11.65
N GLY A 147 -7.25 -11.82 11.59
CA GLY A 147 -6.56 -12.30 10.40
C GLY A 147 -7.03 -13.69 9.93
N MET A 148 -7.34 -14.61 10.85
CA MET A 148 -7.90 -15.93 10.49
C MET A 148 -9.26 -15.82 9.81
N PHE A 149 -10.11 -14.88 10.22
CA PHE A 149 -11.40 -14.65 9.56
C PHE A 149 -11.22 -14.11 8.13
N PHE A 150 -10.23 -13.22 7.92
CA PHE A 150 -9.86 -12.78 6.58
C PHE A 150 -9.28 -13.91 5.73
N ALA A 151 -8.45 -14.78 6.28
CA ALA A 151 -7.97 -15.97 5.58
C ALA A 151 -9.13 -16.87 5.11
N ALA A 152 -10.11 -17.14 5.98
CA ALA A 152 -11.31 -17.91 5.63
C ALA A 152 -12.15 -17.22 4.55
N MET A 153 -12.29 -15.89 4.63
CA MET A 153 -12.98 -15.08 3.63
C MET A 153 -12.28 -15.19 2.26
N LEU A 154 -10.95 -15.09 2.21
CA LEU A 154 -10.16 -15.20 0.97
C LEU A 154 -10.29 -16.56 0.28
N GLN A 155 -10.62 -17.64 1.01
CA GLN A 155 -10.88 -18.95 0.39
C GLN A 155 -12.17 -18.98 -0.45
N ARG A 156 -13.11 -18.06 -0.19
CA ARG A 156 -14.46 -18.08 -0.79
C ARG A 156 -14.77 -16.84 -1.62
N ASN A 157 -14.27 -15.68 -1.20
CA ASN A 157 -14.46 -14.44 -1.94
C ASN A 157 -13.64 -14.48 -3.24
N SER A 158 -14.29 -14.09 -4.32
CA SER A 158 -13.75 -14.10 -5.68
C SER A 158 -13.94 -12.74 -6.36
N THR A 159 -14.08 -11.67 -5.57
CA THR A 159 -14.44 -10.32 -6.02
C THR A 159 -13.42 -9.30 -5.55
N LEU A 160 -12.93 -9.43 -4.32
CA LEU A 160 -11.94 -8.52 -3.77
C LEU A 160 -10.62 -8.68 -4.53
N GLU A 161 -10.09 -7.56 -5.00
CA GLU A 161 -8.84 -7.48 -5.76
C GLU A 161 -7.71 -6.85 -4.93
N LYS A 162 -8.04 -5.94 -4.00
CA LYS A 162 -7.05 -5.30 -3.12
C LYS A 162 -7.46 -5.38 -1.66
N LEU A 163 -6.60 -5.95 -0.83
CA LEU A 163 -6.81 -6.08 0.61
C LEU A 163 -5.61 -5.53 1.39
N ASP A 164 -5.88 -4.58 2.27
CA ASP A 164 -4.86 -3.95 3.10
C ASP A 164 -5.12 -4.23 4.59
N LEU A 165 -4.24 -5.05 5.17
CA LEU A 165 -4.24 -5.48 6.57
C LEU A 165 -2.91 -5.13 7.26
N GLY A 166 -2.19 -4.12 6.77
CA GLY A 166 -0.93 -3.70 7.39
C GLY A 166 -1.16 -3.12 8.79
N ASP A 167 -0.22 -3.29 9.71
CA ASP A 167 -0.32 -2.73 11.07
C ASP A 167 -1.62 -3.15 11.82
N CYS A 168 -2.09 -4.39 11.57
CA CYS A 168 -3.33 -4.91 12.14
C CYS A 168 -3.11 -5.96 13.24
N ASP A 169 -1.94 -5.96 13.88
CA ASP A 169 -1.54 -6.93 14.92
C ASP A 169 -1.62 -8.41 14.45
N LEU A 170 -1.35 -8.66 13.15
CA LEU A 170 -1.36 -10.00 12.57
C LEU A 170 -0.24 -10.87 13.15
N GLY A 171 -0.57 -12.10 13.56
CA GLY A 171 0.40 -13.07 14.06
C GLY A 171 0.79 -14.13 13.04
N LEU A 172 1.78 -14.96 13.41
CA LEU A 172 2.30 -16.07 12.61
C LEU A 172 1.19 -16.96 12.00
N GLN A 173 0.24 -17.41 12.83
CA GLN A 173 -0.77 -18.39 12.40
C GLN A 173 -1.69 -17.83 11.31
N CYS A 174 -2.13 -16.57 11.45
CA CYS A 174 -3.00 -15.96 10.45
C CYS A 174 -2.27 -15.64 9.14
N LEU A 175 -0.99 -15.26 9.18
CA LEU A 175 -0.20 -15.07 7.97
C LEU A 175 -0.04 -16.37 7.18
N ILE A 176 0.22 -17.49 7.88
CA ILE A 176 0.26 -18.82 7.25
C ILE A 176 -1.09 -19.16 6.62
N ALA A 177 -2.19 -18.88 7.33
CA ALA A 177 -3.53 -19.13 6.81
C ALA A 177 -3.86 -18.25 5.60
N ILE A 178 -3.49 -16.96 5.61
CA ILE A 178 -3.65 -16.04 4.48
C ILE A 178 -2.83 -16.54 3.29
N ALA A 179 -1.54 -16.86 3.48
CA ALA A 179 -0.69 -17.40 2.42
C ALA A 179 -1.29 -18.68 1.81
N THR A 180 -1.81 -19.57 2.66
CA THR A 180 -2.46 -20.82 2.22
C THR A 180 -3.74 -20.54 1.42
N ALA A 181 -4.59 -19.62 1.89
CA ALA A 181 -5.82 -19.23 1.17
C ALA A 181 -5.51 -18.62 -0.20
N LEU A 182 -4.46 -17.80 -0.27
CA LEU A 182 -4.04 -17.15 -1.50
C LEU A 182 -3.53 -18.14 -2.56
N ILE A 183 -3.06 -19.34 -2.21
CA ILE A 183 -2.70 -20.34 -3.25
C ILE A 183 -3.88 -20.58 -4.21
N GLN A 184 -5.11 -20.62 -3.68
CA GLN A 184 -6.32 -20.87 -4.47
C GLN A 184 -7.06 -19.59 -4.88
N ASN A 185 -6.92 -18.48 -4.14
CA ASN A 185 -7.56 -17.22 -4.50
C ASN A 185 -6.95 -16.64 -5.79
N LYS A 186 -7.79 -16.45 -6.82
CA LYS A 186 -7.37 -15.90 -8.11
C LYS A 186 -7.87 -14.47 -8.38
N SER A 187 -8.68 -13.90 -7.49
CA SER A 187 -9.20 -12.53 -7.63
C SER A 187 -8.27 -11.49 -7.04
N LEU A 188 -7.64 -11.80 -5.90
CA LEU A 188 -6.77 -10.84 -5.21
C LEU A 188 -5.51 -10.56 -6.02
N ARG A 189 -5.33 -9.29 -6.38
CA ARG A 189 -4.19 -8.75 -7.13
C ARG A 189 -3.18 -8.05 -6.23
N ALA A 190 -3.60 -7.41 -5.15
CA ALA A 190 -2.72 -6.71 -4.22
C ALA A 190 -3.04 -7.04 -2.77
N ILE A 191 -2.00 -7.31 -1.97
CA ILE A 191 -2.14 -7.50 -0.53
C ILE A 191 -1.05 -6.80 0.26
N ASN A 192 -1.47 -6.06 1.28
CA ASN A 192 -0.56 -5.48 2.28
C ASN A 192 -0.68 -6.23 3.60
N LEU A 193 0.44 -6.81 4.05
CA LEU A 193 0.58 -7.56 5.29
C LEU A 193 1.63 -6.95 6.23
N ASN A 194 2.01 -5.69 5.99
CA ASN A 194 3.11 -5.03 6.68
C ASN A 194 2.95 -5.02 8.21
N ARG A 195 4.09 -5.00 8.90
CA ARG A 195 4.19 -4.90 10.37
C ARG A 195 3.34 -5.95 11.11
N PRO A 196 3.55 -7.26 10.86
CA PRO A 196 3.01 -8.28 11.74
C PRO A 196 3.72 -8.33 13.09
N LEU A 197 3.09 -8.97 14.07
CA LEU A 197 3.65 -9.27 15.38
C LEU A 197 4.27 -10.67 15.38
N LEU A 198 5.55 -10.74 15.03
CA LEU A 198 6.31 -11.99 14.95
C LEU A 198 7.28 -12.11 16.14
N TYR A 199 7.21 -13.24 16.84
CA TYR A 199 8.06 -13.53 18.01
C TYR A 199 9.06 -14.66 17.75
N SER A 200 8.99 -15.32 16.58
CA SER A 200 9.88 -16.43 16.22
C SER A 200 11.21 -15.89 15.66
N GLN A 201 12.29 -16.63 15.94
CA GLN A 201 13.57 -16.44 15.25
C GLN A 201 13.59 -17.11 13.86
N GLU A 202 12.67 -18.05 13.64
CA GLU A 202 12.52 -18.80 12.40
C GLU A 202 11.60 -18.03 11.45
N GLU A 203 12.00 -17.93 10.18
CA GLU A 203 11.30 -17.18 9.14
C GLU A 203 10.17 -18.03 8.49
N GLU A 204 9.40 -18.72 9.32
CA GLU A 204 8.33 -19.65 8.89
C GLU A 204 7.29 -18.96 7.98
N THR A 205 6.89 -17.74 8.34
CA THR A 205 5.96 -16.93 7.53
C THR A 205 6.47 -16.77 6.10
N THR A 206 7.76 -16.50 5.95
CA THR A 206 8.40 -16.28 4.65
C THR A 206 8.42 -17.56 3.81
N VAL A 207 8.59 -18.73 4.42
CA VAL A 207 8.49 -20.02 3.71
C VAL A 207 7.09 -20.22 3.14
N HIS A 208 6.05 -19.93 3.92
CA HIS A 208 4.66 -20.04 3.45
C HIS A 208 4.30 -18.99 2.39
N ILE A 209 4.82 -17.77 2.52
CA ILE A 209 4.64 -16.72 1.51
C ILE A 209 5.36 -17.06 0.21
N ALA A 210 6.59 -17.59 0.28
CA ALA A 210 7.32 -18.08 -0.88
C ALA A 210 6.56 -19.21 -1.57
N GLN A 211 6.07 -20.18 -0.81
CA GLN A 211 5.22 -21.26 -1.35
C GLN A 211 3.97 -20.68 -2.01
N MET A 212 3.31 -19.70 -1.40
CA MET A 212 2.15 -19.02 -2.01
C MET A 212 2.51 -18.36 -3.34
N LEU A 213 3.60 -17.60 -3.40
CA LEU A 213 4.07 -16.94 -4.63
C LEU A 213 4.37 -17.94 -5.74
N LYS A 214 4.95 -19.10 -5.41
CA LYS A 214 5.25 -20.14 -6.40
C LYS A 214 4.00 -20.65 -7.13
N TYR A 215 2.85 -20.72 -6.45
CA TYR A 215 1.62 -21.32 -7.01
C TYR A 215 0.50 -20.31 -7.31
N ASN A 216 0.61 -19.07 -6.83
CA ASN A 216 -0.37 -18.02 -7.11
C ASN A 216 0.01 -17.27 -8.41
N PRO A 217 -0.80 -17.34 -9.48
CA PRO A 217 -0.55 -16.65 -10.75
C PRO A 217 -1.25 -15.27 -10.83
N SER A 218 -1.94 -14.86 -9.77
CA SER A 218 -2.83 -13.70 -9.75
C SER A 218 -2.28 -12.54 -8.92
N LEU A 219 -1.38 -12.75 -7.98
CA LEU A 219 -0.86 -11.66 -7.17
C LEU A 219 0.13 -10.80 -7.97
N VAL A 220 -0.07 -9.49 -7.96
CA VAL A 220 0.74 -8.44 -8.62
C VAL A 220 1.60 -7.73 -7.59
N GLU A 221 1.03 -7.46 -6.43
CA GLU A 221 1.57 -6.53 -5.46
C GLU A 221 1.50 -7.15 -4.07
N LEU A 222 2.66 -7.22 -3.43
CA LEU A 222 2.84 -7.85 -2.14
C LEU A 222 3.71 -6.97 -1.24
N HIS A 223 3.15 -6.60 -0.08
CA HIS A 223 3.88 -5.84 0.92
C HIS A 223 4.22 -6.66 2.16
N LEU A 224 5.53 -6.76 2.41
CA LEU A 224 6.16 -7.49 3.50
C LEU A 224 7.11 -6.60 4.32
N SER A 225 6.79 -5.32 4.44
CA SER A 225 7.55 -4.40 5.29
C SER A 225 7.48 -4.83 6.76
N LYS A 226 8.58 -4.66 7.50
CA LYS A 226 8.64 -4.93 8.96
C LYS A 226 8.28 -6.37 9.36
N HIS A 227 8.72 -7.35 8.58
CA HIS A 227 8.55 -8.78 8.88
C HIS A 227 9.74 -9.38 9.64
N GLU A 228 10.71 -8.55 10.05
CA GLU A 228 11.98 -9.01 10.66
C GLU A 228 12.77 -9.99 9.76
N MET A 229 12.51 -9.93 8.44
CA MET A 229 13.06 -10.86 7.45
C MET A 229 14.58 -10.72 7.32
N LYS A 230 15.28 -11.85 7.32
CA LYS A 230 16.74 -11.96 7.18
C LYS A 230 17.04 -12.57 5.80
N ASN A 231 18.31 -12.95 5.59
CA ASN A 231 18.78 -13.46 4.32
C ASN A 231 18.14 -14.79 3.90
N PHE A 232 17.82 -15.67 4.86
CA PHE A 232 17.18 -16.96 4.58
C PHE A 232 15.77 -16.76 4.04
N GLY A 233 14.98 -15.85 4.60
CA GLY A 233 13.66 -15.50 4.07
C GLY A 233 13.74 -14.97 2.62
N VAL A 234 14.67 -14.06 2.35
CA VAL A 234 14.88 -13.52 0.98
C VAL A 234 15.25 -14.62 -0.01
N GLU A 235 16.13 -15.55 0.38
CA GLU A 235 16.50 -16.70 -0.45
C GLU A 235 15.27 -17.54 -0.83
N ARG A 236 14.40 -17.86 0.13
CA ARG A 236 13.16 -18.61 -0.12
C ARG A 236 12.21 -17.86 -1.05
N LEU A 237 12.06 -16.54 -0.87
CA LEU A 237 11.28 -15.71 -1.79
C LEU A 237 11.85 -15.74 -3.21
N CYS A 238 13.18 -15.63 -3.36
CA CYS A 238 13.84 -15.68 -4.66
C CYS A 238 13.61 -17.03 -5.37
N GLU A 239 13.73 -18.14 -4.65
CA GLU A 239 13.43 -19.49 -5.18
C GLU A 239 12.02 -19.60 -5.77
N ALA A 240 11.03 -19.01 -5.10
CA ALA A 240 9.66 -18.98 -5.60
C ALA A 240 9.49 -18.03 -6.80
N LEU A 241 10.16 -16.88 -6.77
CA LEU A 241 10.04 -15.84 -7.79
C LEU A 241 10.75 -16.18 -9.11
N TYR A 242 11.62 -17.19 -9.15
CA TYR A 242 12.11 -17.75 -10.42
C TYR A 242 10.98 -18.38 -11.26
N GLU A 243 9.98 -18.96 -10.60
CA GLU A 243 8.83 -19.62 -11.25
C GLU A 243 7.61 -18.66 -11.36
N ASN A 244 7.56 -17.64 -10.50
CA ASN A 244 6.47 -16.67 -10.52
C ASN A 244 6.63 -15.66 -11.67
N SER A 245 5.57 -15.49 -12.47
CA SER A 245 5.51 -14.54 -13.57
C SER A 245 4.42 -13.47 -13.40
N SER A 246 3.75 -13.42 -12.24
CA SER A 246 2.62 -12.53 -11.96
C SER A 246 2.99 -11.32 -11.11
N LEU A 247 3.92 -11.48 -10.17
CA LEU A 247 4.31 -10.43 -9.24
C LEU A 247 5.08 -9.33 -9.99
N ARG A 248 4.70 -8.08 -9.73
CA ARG A 248 5.24 -6.86 -10.31
C ARG A 248 5.80 -5.91 -9.23
N TYR A 249 5.18 -5.87 -8.06
CA TYR A 249 5.64 -5.09 -6.90
C TYR A 249 6.00 -6.04 -5.76
N LEU A 250 7.22 -5.91 -5.24
CA LEU A 250 7.62 -6.52 -3.98
C LEU A 250 8.18 -5.46 -3.01
N ASP A 251 7.52 -5.26 -1.88
CA ASP A 251 8.01 -4.42 -0.76
C ASP A 251 8.64 -5.31 0.31
N LEU A 252 9.96 -5.17 0.48
CA LEU A 252 10.76 -5.80 1.54
C LEU A 252 11.37 -4.74 2.47
N SER A 253 10.79 -3.54 2.53
CA SER A 253 11.33 -2.44 3.33
C SER A 253 11.34 -2.74 4.83
N CYS A 254 12.19 -2.05 5.58
CA CYS A 254 12.28 -2.16 7.04
C CYS A 254 12.42 -3.60 7.54
N ASN A 255 13.24 -4.41 6.89
CA ASN A 255 13.57 -5.77 7.30
C ASN A 255 15.05 -5.83 7.79
N LYS A 256 15.55 -7.04 8.07
CA LYS A 256 16.92 -7.31 8.53
C LYS A 256 17.77 -7.91 7.40
N ILE A 257 17.52 -7.50 6.16
CA ILE A 257 18.22 -8.02 4.98
C ILE A 257 19.61 -7.40 4.91
N THR A 258 20.64 -8.23 4.75
CA THR A 258 22.03 -7.77 4.54
C THR A 258 22.46 -7.92 3.08
N SER A 259 23.69 -7.52 2.76
CA SER A 259 24.30 -7.72 1.44
C SER A 259 24.19 -9.17 0.93
N ASP A 260 24.24 -10.17 1.82
CA ASP A 260 24.12 -11.59 1.45
C ASP A 260 22.70 -11.94 1.01
N GLY A 261 21.67 -11.38 1.65
CA GLY A 261 20.29 -11.49 1.20
C GLY A 261 20.09 -10.82 -0.15
N VAL A 262 20.67 -9.62 -0.32
CA VAL A 262 20.61 -8.86 -1.58
C VAL A 262 21.34 -9.56 -2.73
N LYS A 263 22.35 -10.38 -2.45
CA LYS A 263 22.98 -11.25 -3.46
C LYS A 263 21.95 -12.15 -4.15
N PHE A 264 21.03 -12.77 -3.39
CA PHE A 264 19.97 -13.59 -3.98
C PHE A 264 19.01 -12.78 -4.84
N LEU A 265 18.67 -11.56 -4.42
CA LEU A 265 17.86 -10.63 -5.22
C LEU A 265 18.58 -10.21 -6.51
N GLY A 266 19.89 -9.95 -6.45
CA GLY A 266 20.71 -9.67 -7.62
C GLY A 266 20.67 -10.82 -8.64
N GLU A 267 20.85 -12.05 -8.18
CA GLU A 267 20.72 -13.24 -9.05
C GLU A 267 19.29 -13.40 -9.60
N LEU A 268 18.27 -13.22 -8.76
CA LEU A 268 16.87 -13.23 -9.21
C LEU A 268 16.64 -12.21 -10.33
N LEU A 269 17.10 -10.97 -10.17
CA LEU A 269 16.88 -9.90 -11.14
C LEU A 269 17.58 -10.14 -12.49
N LYS A 270 18.61 -10.98 -12.55
CA LYS A 270 19.23 -11.41 -13.82
C LYS A 270 18.30 -12.31 -14.64
N HIS A 271 17.38 -13.02 -13.98
CA HIS A 271 16.52 -14.04 -14.62
C HIS A 271 15.04 -13.68 -14.64
N ASN A 272 14.50 -13.14 -13.55
CA ASN A 272 13.10 -12.77 -13.43
C ASN A 272 12.82 -11.56 -14.33
N GLN A 273 11.81 -11.70 -15.19
CA GLN A 273 11.34 -10.67 -16.13
C GLN A 273 9.89 -10.27 -15.80
N SER A 274 9.49 -10.38 -14.54
CA SER A 274 8.16 -9.97 -14.10
C SER A 274 8.22 -8.76 -13.18
N LEU A 275 9.20 -8.69 -12.28
CA LEU A 275 9.29 -7.65 -11.28
C LEU A 275 9.58 -6.28 -11.93
N VAL A 276 8.76 -5.29 -11.55
CA VAL A 276 8.80 -3.90 -12.03
C VAL A 276 9.23 -2.96 -10.90
N ILE A 277 8.83 -3.25 -9.67
CA ILE A 277 9.09 -2.43 -8.49
C ILE A 277 9.66 -3.30 -7.38
N LEU A 278 10.80 -2.89 -6.85
CA LEU A 278 11.45 -3.51 -5.69
C LEU A 278 11.75 -2.44 -4.65
N ASP A 279 11.13 -2.54 -3.48
CA ASP A 279 11.41 -1.67 -2.34
C ASP A 279 12.26 -2.41 -1.30
N LEU A 280 13.49 -1.92 -1.08
CA LEU A 280 14.43 -2.43 -0.08
C LEU A 280 14.77 -1.37 0.98
N ASN A 281 14.01 -0.26 1.05
CA ASN A 281 14.21 0.82 2.02
C ASN A 281 14.47 0.28 3.44
N ALA A 282 15.38 0.90 4.19
CA ALA A 282 15.64 0.62 5.59
C ALA A 282 16.03 -0.85 5.85
N ASN A 283 16.91 -1.39 5.01
CA ASN A 283 17.63 -2.64 5.23
C ASN A 283 19.14 -2.34 5.41
N ARG A 284 19.98 -3.37 5.61
CA ARG A 284 21.44 -3.22 5.75
C ARG A 284 22.17 -3.70 4.49
N ILE A 285 21.86 -3.09 3.35
CA ILE A 285 22.35 -3.52 2.03
C ILE A 285 23.87 -3.35 1.92
N GLU A 286 24.40 -2.21 2.38
CA GLU A 286 25.81 -1.83 2.27
C GLU A 286 26.32 -1.80 0.81
N ASP A 287 27.59 -1.46 0.62
CA ASP A 287 28.19 -1.35 -0.72
C ASP A 287 28.16 -2.68 -1.50
N ALA A 288 28.37 -3.79 -0.81
CA ALA A 288 28.39 -5.12 -1.44
C ALA A 288 27.01 -5.46 -2.03
N GLY A 289 25.93 -5.20 -1.28
CA GLY A 289 24.57 -5.40 -1.78
C GLY A 289 24.24 -4.48 -2.97
N ALA A 290 24.64 -3.20 -2.89
CA ALA A 290 24.48 -2.25 -3.99
C ALA A 290 25.21 -2.70 -5.25
N MET A 291 26.39 -3.32 -5.12
CA MET A 291 27.13 -3.88 -6.26
C MET A 291 26.40 -5.06 -6.90
N TYR A 292 25.83 -5.98 -6.12
CA TYR A 292 25.05 -7.10 -6.68
C TYR A 292 23.83 -6.60 -7.47
N LEU A 293 23.12 -5.59 -6.95
CA LEU A 293 22.01 -4.95 -7.67
C LEU A 293 22.49 -4.26 -8.95
N SER A 294 23.59 -3.49 -8.86
CA SER A 294 24.17 -2.76 -9.99
C SER A 294 24.61 -3.70 -11.12
N GLU A 295 25.22 -4.83 -10.77
CA GLU A 295 25.62 -5.87 -11.71
C GLU A 295 24.40 -6.46 -12.42
N ALA A 296 23.37 -6.86 -11.68
CA ALA A 296 22.14 -7.42 -12.25
C ALA A 296 21.42 -6.44 -13.20
N LEU A 297 21.34 -5.17 -12.80
CA LEU A 297 20.79 -4.09 -13.61
C LEU A 297 21.60 -3.85 -14.88
N SER A 298 22.93 -3.91 -14.81
CA SER A 298 23.79 -3.67 -15.97
C SER A 298 23.78 -4.85 -16.97
N LEU A 299 23.77 -6.08 -16.46
CA LEU A 299 23.99 -7.29 -17.28
C LEU A 299 22.74 -7.82 -17.97
N GLY A 300 21.54 -7.66 -17.41
CA GLY A 300 20.40 -8.39 -17.97
C GLY A 300 19.00 -8.00 -17.53
N ASN A 301 18.82 -7.25 -16.43
CA ASN A 301 17.45 -6.89 -16.04
C ASN A 301 16.84 -5.87 -17.02
N ARG A 302 15.69 -6.21 -17.61
CA ARG A 302 14.97 -5.36 -18.57
C ARG A 302 13.54 -5.04 -18.15
N THR A 303 13.21 -5.24 -16.88
CA THR A 303 11.82 -5.07 -16.39
C THR A 303 11.69 -4.17 -15.17
N LEU A 304 12.71 -4.12 -14.31
CA LEU A 304 12.68 -3.31 -13.10
C LEU A 304 12.71 -1.82 -13.49
N GLN A 305 11.60 -1.14 -13.23
CA GLN A 305 11.42 0.29 -13.50
C GLN A 305 11.67 1.14 -12.26
N ALA A 306 11.44 0.60 -11.05
CA ALA A 306 11.65 1.31 -9.80
C ALA A 306 12.42 0.48 -8.78
N LEU A 307 13.45 1.10 -8.19
CA LEU A 307 14.23 0.53 -7.10
C LEU A 307 14.34 1.54 -5.96
N SER A 308 13.95 1.14 -4.76
CA SER A 308 14.17 1.94 -3.55
C SER A 308 15.22 1.27 -2.67
N VAL A 309 16.28 2.01 -2.36
CA VAL A 309 17.38 1.64 -1.45
C VAL A 309 17.63 2.75 -0.44
N VAL A 310 16.57 3.45 -0.03
CA VAL A 310 16.59 4.51 0.98
C VAL A 310 17.10 3.96 2.30
N ASN A 311 17.94 4.71 3.01
CA ASN A 311 18.45 4.36 4.34
C ASN A 311 19.02 2.93 4.43
N CYS A 312 19.90 2.57 3.49
CA CYS A 312 20.42 1.21 3.32
C CYS A 312 21.90 1.03 3.69
N SER A 313 22.48 2.03 4.37
CA SER A 313 23.91 2.09 4.73
C SER A 313 24.86 1.94 3.54
N ILE A 314 24.45 2.42 2.36
CA ILE A 314 25.28 2.38 1.15
C ILE A 314 26.23 3.59 1.17
N SER A 315 27.52 3.37 0.91
CA SER A 315 28.50 4.45 0.77
C SER A 315 28.57 4.96 -0.65
N GLY A 316 29.37 6.02 -0.86
CA GLY A 316 29.58 6.54 -2.20
C GLY A 316 30.06 5.49 -3.21
N LYS A 317 30.83 4.48 -2.77
CA LYS A 317 31.27 3.38 -3.65
C LYS A 317 30.07 2.58 -4.21
N GLY A 318 29.12 2.18 -3.35
CA GLY A 318 27.92 1.47 -3.78
C GLY A 318 26.96 2.36 -4.58
N LEU A 319 26.80 3.62 -4.18
CA LEU A 319 25.97 4.60 -4.89
C LEU A 319 26.49 4.88 -6.31
N ARG A 320 27.82 4.98 -6.50
CA ARG A 320 28.43 5.09 -7.82
C ARG A 320 28.19 3.88 -8.69
N ALA A 321 28.24 2.67 -8.13
CA ALA A 321 27.91 1.45 -8.86
C ALA A 321 26.47 1.50 -9.38
N LEU A 322 25.51 1.93 -8.54
CA LEU A 322 24.11 2.08 -8.92
C LEU A 322 23.93 3.15 -9.99
N SER A 323 24.59 4.31 -9.85
CA SER A 323 24.56 5.37 -10.86
C SER A 323 25.07 4.87 -12.22
N ASN A 324 26.20 4.16 -12.24
CA ASN A 324 26.75 3.56 -13.47
C ASN A 324 25.80 2.51 -14.09
N ALA A 325 25.12 1.71 -13.26
CA ALA A 325 24.11 0.79 -13.74
C ALA A 325 22.94 1.53 -14.41
N ILE A 326 22.45 2.63 -13.83
CA ILE A 326 21.39 3.48 -14.42
C ILE A 326 21.82 4.10 -15.75
N LYS A 327 23.10 4.52 -15.86
CA LYS A 327 23.65 5.06 -17.11
C LYS A 327 23.52 4.06 -18.27
N SER A 328 23.68 2.76 -18.00
CA SER A 328 23.62 1.70 -19.02
C SER A 328 22.25 1.02 -19.18
N ASN A 329 21.47 0.90 -18.11
CA ASN A 329 20.15 0.28 -18.11
C ASN A 329 19.08 1.35 -18.35
N VAL A 330 18.50 1.42 -19.55
CA VAL A 330 17.47 2.44 -19.90
C VAL A 330 16.07 2.16 -19.34
N ILE A 331 15.83 1.00 -18.73
CA ILE A 331 14.50 0.62 -18.21
C ILE A 331 14.28 1.20 -16.82
N LEU A 332 15.30 1.13 -15.94
CA LEU A 332 15.20 1.64 -14.58
C LEU A 332 15.01 3.17 -14.62
N SER A 333 13.79 3.61 -14.33
CA SER A 333 13.39 5.01 -14.47
C SER A 333 13.32 5.71 -13.11
N TYR A 334 13.04 4.96 -12.05
CA TYR A 334 12.89 5.46 -10.69
C TYR A 334 13.96 4.87 -9.79
N ILE A 335 14.66 5.72 -9.05
CA ILE A 335 15.57 5.29 -8.00
C ILE A 335 15.48 6.19 -6.77
N TYR A 336 15.32 5.58 -5.61
CA TYR A 336 15.25 6.27 -4.32
C TYR A 336 16.45 5.89 -3.46
N ILE A 337 17.24 6.87 -3.05
CA ILE A 337 18.57 6.67 -2.44
C ILE A 337 18.80 7.52 -1.19
N TRP A 338 17.84 8.33 -0.74
CA TRP A 338 18.04 9.21 0.41
C TRP A 338 18.40 8.43 1.68
N GLY A 339 19.05 9.08 2.64
CA GLY A 339 19.46 8.46 3.91
C GLY A 339 20.65 7.50 3.79
N ASN A 340 21.34 7.45 2.66
CA ASN A 340 22.62 6.78 2.50
C ASN A 340 23.80 7.74 2.75
N ILE A 341 25.03 7.23 2.66
CA ILE A 341 26.25 8.01 2.89
C ILE A 341 26.74 8.57 1.56
N PHE A 342 26.51 9.87 1.36
CA PHE A 342 26.91 10.58 0.13
C PHE A 342 28.32 11.17 0.27
N ASP A 343 29.26 10.67 -0.53
CA ASP A 343 30.53 11.35 -0.78
C ASP A 343 30.43 12.26 -2.01
N GLU A 344 31.45 13.10 -2.23
CA GLU A 344 31.48 14.07 -3.33
C GLU A 344 31.28 13.38 -4.69
N ASP A 345 31.93 12.24 -4.92
CA ASP A 345 31.81 11.52 -6.19
C ASP A 345 30.40 10.94 -6.41
N ALA A 346 29.72 10.46 -5.37
CA ALA A 346 28.34 9.99 -5.45
C ALA A 346 27.37 11.14 -5.72
N CYS A 347 27.55 12.28 -5.03
CA CYS A 347 26.80 13.50 -5.30
C CYS A 347 26.96 13.95 -6.75
N MET A 348 28.20 14.00 -7.26
CA MET A 348 28.48 14.32 -8.65
C MET A 348 27.81 13.32 -9.60
N SER A 349 27.94 12.02 -9.34
CA SER A 349 27.40 10.97 -10.21
C SER A 349 25.87 11.03 -10.37
N PHE A 350 25.13 11.33 -9.29
CA PHE A 350 23.67 11.50 -9.37
C PHE A 350 23.27 12.88 -9.89
N SER A 351 24.04 13.93 -9.60
CA SER A 351 23.85 15.26 -10.21
C SER A 351 23.94 15.19 -11.73
N GLU A 352 24.95 14.48 -12.27
CA GLU A 352 25.11 14.22 -13.70
C GLU A 352 23.91 13.49 -14.30
N LEU A 353 23.43 12.42 -13.65
CA LEU A 353 22.25 11.67 -14.11
C LEU A 353 21.02 12.56 -14.26
N ILE A 354 20.83 13.50 -13.32
CA ILE A 354 19.70 14.43 -13.31
C ILE A 354 19.90 15.52 -14.38
N GLN A 355 21.08 16.13 -14.44
CA GLN A 355 21.40 17.20 -15.39
C GLN A 355 21.32 16.73 -16.85
N MET A 356 21.76 15.51 -17.15
CA MET A 356 21.65 14.94 -18.50
C MET A 356 20.26 14.38 -18.83
N GLY A 357 19.28 14.52 -17.91
CA GLY A 357 17.90 14.10 -18.10
C GLY A 357 17.68 12.58 -18.07
N ARG A 358 18.70 11.79 -17.71
CA ARG A 358 18.57 10.33 -17.58
C ARG A 358 17.72 9.97 -16.38
N LEU A 359 17.85 10.69 -15.27
CA LEU A 359 17.01 10.56 -14.09
C LEU A 359 16.17 11.83 -13.94
N LYS A 360 14.85 11.71 -14.08
CA LYS A 360 13.96 12.88 -13.94
C LYS A 360 13.81 13.25 -12.45
N PRO A 361 13.68 14.54 -12.10
CA PRO A 361 13.54 14.96 -10.70
C PRO A 361 12.38 14.31 -9.93
N ASN A 362 11.27 13.99 -10.61
CA ASN A 362 10.11 13.31 -10.01
C ASN A 362 10.26 11.78 -9.93
N CYS A 363 11.39 11.23 -10.36
CA CYS A 363 11.70 9.81 -10.34
C CYS A 363 12.80 9.44 -9.32
N THR A 364 13.14 10.37 -8.43
CA THR A 364 14.09 10.17 -7.34
C THR A 364 13.72 11.02 -6.13
N ASP A 365 14.25 10.70 -4.96
CA ASP A 365 14.07 11.45 -3.71
C ASP A 365 15.20 12.46 -3.43
N VAL A 366 16.05 12.73 -4.41
CA VAL A 366 17.18 13.67 -4.25
C VAL A 366 17.20 14.77 -5.32
N THR A 367 17.63 15.97 -4.92
CA THR A 367 17.94 17.06 -5.84
C THR A 367 19.35 17.59 -5.62
N PRO A 368 20.11 17.90 -6.69
CA PRO A 368 21.44 18.45 -6.56
C PRO A 368 21.39 19.93 -6.13
N TYR A 369 22.37 20.32 -5.32
CA TYR A 369 22.68 21.71 -4.98
C TYR A 369 24.20 21.86 -4.82
N GLU A 370 24.69 23.09 -4.73
CA GLU A 370 26.13 23.39 -4.65
C GLU A 370 26.45 24.13 -3.34
N VAL A 371 27.54 23.73 -2.68
CA VAL A 371 28.12 24.42 -1.52
C VAL A 371 29.62 24.50 -1.75
N ASP A 372 30.19 25.71 -1.73
CA ASP A 372 31.63 25.96 -1.89
C ASP A 372 32.25 25.29 -3.14
N GLY A 373 31.51 25.20 -4.24
CA GLY A 373 31.96 24.56 -5.48
C GLY A 373 31.81 23.03 -5.49
N GLN A 374 31.29 22.42 -4.44
CA GLN A 374 31.08 20.99 -4.33
C GLN A 374 29.60 20.62 -4.51
N ALA A 375 29.35 19.60 -5.33
CA ALA A 375 28.01 19.05 -5.53
C ALA A 375 27.53 18.32 -4.27
N GLN A 376 26.30 18.59 -3.85
CA GLN A 376 25.62 17.97 -2.72
C GLN A 376 24.20 17.54 -3.15
N LEU A 377 23.59 16.64 -2.38
CA LEU A 377 22.21 16.16 -2.62
C LEU A 377 21.32 16.50 -1.43
N ALA A 378 20.11 16.99 -1.69
CA ALA A 378 19.09 17.29 -0.69
C ALA A 378 17.84 16.41 -0.90
N GLU A 379 17.15 16.08 0.19
CA GLU A 379 15.93 15.28 0.17
C GLU A 379 14.77 16.00 -0.54
N LEU A 380 14.01 15.24 -1.32
CA LEU A 380 12.70 15.63 -1.82
C LEU A 380 11.62 14.93 -1.00
N SER A 381 10.47 15.59 -0.82
CA SER A 381 9.38 15.10 0.03
C SER A 381 8.57 13.95 -0.58
N HIS A 382 9.01 13.35 -1.69
CA HIS A 382 8.33 12.23 -2.35
C HIS A 382 9.23 11.00 -2.42
N GLY A 383 8.61 9.82 -2.39
CA GLY A 383 9.29 8.54 -2.45
C GLY A 383 8.38 7.45 -3.05
N LEU A 384 8.87 6.23 -3.10
CA LEU A 384 8.12 5.07 -3.62
C LEU A 384 6.86 4.75 -2.79
N GLN A 385 6.88 5.06 -1.49
CA GLN A 385 5.77 4.82 -0.57
C GLN A 385 4.65 5.84 -0.79
N LYS A 386 3.63 5.50 -1.60
CA LYS A 386 2.46 6.41 -1.77
C LYS A 386 1.07 5.81 -1.62
N GLU A 387 0.87 4.50 -1.60
CA GLU A 387 -0.52 4.00 -1.52
C GLU A 387 -0.95 3.53 -0.14
N TYR A 388 -0.11 2.85 0.66
CA TYR A 388 -0.60 2.12 1.84
C TYR A 388 -0.67 2.91 3.16
N TYR A 389 0.17 3.94 3.34
CA TYR A 389 0.20 4.75 4.57
C TYR A 389 -0.17 6.22 4.35
N TRP A 390 -0.44 6.61 3.11
CA TRP A 390 -0.72 8.00 2.76
C TRP A 390 -2.22 8.26 2.72
N ALA A 391 -2.65 9.30 3.43
CA ALA A 391 -3.93 9.95 3.23
C ALA A 391 -3.64 11.43 2.93
N PRO A 392 -4.17 12.01 1.84
CA PRO A 392 -3.88 13.39 1.49
C PRO A 392 -4.42 14.33 2.57
N GLY A 393 -3.52 14.94 3.35
CA GLY A 393 -3.88 16.06 4.21
C GLY A 393 -4.19 17.31 3.40
N HIS A 394 -5.11 18.15 3.89
CA HIS A 394 -5.45 19.47 3.36
C HIS A 394 -4.25 20.43 3.44
N ARG A 395 -3.22 20.25 2.59
CA ARG A 395 -2.18 21.24 2.24
C ARG A 395 -1.06 20.70 1.34
N VAL A 396 -0.99 19.41 1.07
CA VAL A 396 -0.03 18.92 0.09
C VAL A 396 -0.75 18.93 -1.26
N VAL A 397 -0.56 20.01 -2.03
CA VAL A 397 -0.66 19.89 -3.50
C VAL A 397 0.48 18.96 -3.88
N ALA A 398 0.21 17.65 -3.78
CA ALA A 398 1.12 16.66 -4.31
C ALA A 398 1.17 16.96 -5.80
N ASP A 399 2.39 17.13 -6.33
CA ASP A 399 2.58 17.03 -7.75
C ASP A 399 2.08 15.62 -8.13
N SER A 400 0.86 15.55 -8.69
CA SER A 400 0.10 14.31 -8.94
C SER A 400 0.73 13.44 -10.02
N ALA A 401 2.00 13.71 -10.35
CA ALA A 401 2.81 13.09 -11.39
C ALA A 401 3.90 12.17 -10.82
N ALA A 402 4.36 12.35 -9.57
CA ALA A 402 5.42 11.52 -9.00
C ALA A 402 4.86 10.12 -8.63
N ASN A 403 5.27 9.10 -9.39
CA ASN A 403 4.91 7.67 -9.32
C ASN A 403 3.55 7.23 -9.87
N THR A 404 2.75 8.13 -10.46
CA THR A 404 1.44 7.76 -11.02
C THR A 404 1.55 6.71 -12.13
N SER A 405 2.65 6.70 -12.88
CA SER A 405 2.95 5.68 -13.89
C SER A 405 3.42 4.34 -13.32
N LEU A 406 3.61 4.24 -12.00
CA LEU A 406 3.96 2.99 -11.29
C LEU A 406 2.72 2.28 -10.73
N ALA A 407 1.50 2.79 -10.96
CA ALA A 407 0.27 2.10 -10.59
C ALA A 407 0.16 0.78 -11.38
N LEU A 408 0.23 -0.36 -10.67
CA LEU A 408 0.25 -1.70 -11.28
C LEU A 408 -1.12 -2.38 -11.29
N VAL A 409 -2.04 -1.89 -10.46
CA VAL A 409 -3.43 -2.33 -10.40
C VAL A 409 -4.25 -1.06 -10.29
N ASP A 410 -5.09 -0.79 -11.29
CA ASP A 410 -5.92 0.43 -11.34
C ASP A 410 -6.73 0.56 -10.05
N VAL A 411 -6.37 1.53 -9.21
CA VAL A 411 -7.27 2.00 -8.17
C VAL A 411 -8.19 2.99 -8.86
N SER A 412 -9.31 2.50 -9.36
CA SER A 412 -10.41 3.41 -9.66
C SER A 412 -11.01 3.86 -8.32
N GLU A 413 -10.35 4.83 -7.68
CA GLU A 413 -11.00 5.73 -6.72
C GLU A 413 -12.02 6.54 -7.53
N TYR A 414 -13.18 5.94 -7.84
CA TYR A 414 -14.27 6.63 -8.56
C TYR A 414 -14.79 7.81 -7.75
#